data_AF-A0A954R5R7-F1
#
_entry.id   AF-A0A954R5R7-F1
#
_cell.length_a   1.000
_cell.length_b   1.000
_cell.length_c   1.000
_cell.angle_alpha   90.00
_cell.angle_beta   90.00
_cell.angle_gamma   90.00
#
_symmetry.space_group_name_H-M   'P 1'
#
loop_
_entity.id
_entity.type
_entity.pdbx_description
1 polymer ?
#
loop_
_entity_poly.entity_id
_entity_poly.type
_entity_poly.pdbx_seq_one_letter_code
_entity_poly.pdbx_strand_id
1 'polypeptide(L)'
;MSEAESEKSKVELIKETSVGLRGSIKAELADATTDHVADATTKLLKFHGTYQQDDRDLRKSRRKEGLDKAYSFMVRNRIPGGKITAEQFLGELDIADELGNGTIRITTRQSIQLHGVVKNNLWGVIHRINEIKLSTKSACGDVTRNVCCCPAPLRQNGLRDQLQQLADEIALHVQPTTKAYHEIWIKDLETGTSEQVVGPTEPEPDPIYGKAYLPRKFKIALALCDDNCIDIYDNDLGLLGVTEGDKLIGFNILPGGGMGTTPSKANCFPALAKRLTFVKTEHLLPIITAIILVQRDHGNRADRSQARMKYLIHNLGLPAFKAKVEEYLSQAEAICGVPDGTLPRPLPEPHPADVTGHDDHMGWHEQGDGKWFLGLPIENGRVKDDGDLRLKTAFRVLFNGHVSNARLTAQQNVLLCDIEPSQRGEIEKILAEHGVVTVERISNARRFSFACPALPTCGLAVTESERALPSVIDEVEAELSELGLADEQFTIRMTGCPNGCARPYNADVGLVGRSVDGKTGEGRYTVF
;
A
#
# COMPACT_ATOMS: atom_id res chain seq x y z
N MET A 1 -30.69 -8.78 26.64
CA MET A 1 -30.37 -7.80 25.57
C MET A 1 -30.77 -8.46 24.27
N SER A 2 -31.81 -7.94 23.63
CA SER A 2 -32.47 -8.56 22.46
C SER A 2 -31.57 -8.56 21.22
N GLU A 3 -31.62 -9.68 20.51
CA GLU A 3 -31.05 -9.93 19.19
C GLU A 3 -31.46 -8.82 18.20
N ALA A 4 -30.48 -8.01 17.82
CA ALA A 4 -30.43 -7.45 16.49
C ALA A 4 -29.18 -8.05 15.85
N GLU A 5 -29.33 -9.21 15.21
CA GLU A 5 -28.36 -9.64 14.21
C GLU A 5 -28.28 -8.52 13.16
N SER A 6 -27.30 -7.62 13.29
CA SER A 6 -27.14 -6.57 12.29
C SER A 6 -26.84 -7.26 10.96
N GLU A 7 -27.71 -7.07 9.96
CA GLU A 7 -27.56 -7.68 8.64
C GLU A 7 -26.11 -7.48 8.13
N LYS A 8 -25.39 -8.59 7.95
CA LYS A 8 -24.02 -8.58 7.42
C LYS A 8 -24.01 -7.87 6.06
N SER A 9 -22.94 -7.12 5.75
CA SER A 9 -22.83 -6.50 4.43
C SER A 9 -22.75 -7.55 3.30
N LYS A 10 -23.19 -7.20 2.09
CA LYS A 10 -23.10 -8.09 0.91
C LYS A 10 -21.71 -8.69 0.67
N VAL A 11 -20.66 -7.96 1.01
CA VAL A 11 -19.26 -8.44 0.86
C VAL A 11 -18.94 -9.58 1.83
N GLU A 12 -19.55 -9.60 3.03
CA GLU A 12 -19.37 -10.70 3.97
C GLU A 12 -19.94 -12.01 3.40
N LEU A 13 -21.16 -11.95 2.85
CA LEU A 13 -21.79 -13.11 2.20
C LEU A 13 -20.98 -13.63 1.00
N ILE A 14 -20.44 -12.71 0.19
CA ILE A 14 -19.56 -13.07 -0.93
C ILE A 14 -18.31 -13.80 -0.43
N LYS A 15 -17.68 -13.35 0.67
CA LYS A 15 -16.49 -14.02 1.24
C LYS A 15 -16.82 -15.41 1.76
N GLU A 16 -17.88 -15.52 2.56
CA GLU A 16 -18.29 -16.79 3.19
C GLU A 16 -18.65 -17.88 2.16
N THR A 17 -19.24 -17.49 1.03
CA THR A 17 -19.65 -18.42 -0.04
C THR A 17 -18.59 -18.64 -1.12
N SER A 18 -17.45 -17.96 -1.04
CA SER A 18 -16.41 -17.99 -2.10
C SER A 18 -15.51 -19.23 -2.10
N VAL A 19 -15.65 -20.12 -1.11
CA VAL A 19 -14.78 -21.30 -0.96
C VAL A 19 -13.30 -20.91 -0.95
N GLY A 20 -12.93 -20.04 0.01
CA GLY A 20 -11.55 -19.60 0.17
C GLY A 20 -11.12 -18.61 -0.91
N LEU A 21 -12.01 -17.69 -1.31
CA LEU A 21 -11.77 -16.64 -2.31
C LEU A 21 -11.73 -17.10 -3.77
N ARG A 22 -12.08 -18.36 -4.08
CA ARG A 22 -12.17 -18.87 -5.46
C ARG A 22 -13.34 -18.26 -6.22
N GLY A 23 -14.55 -18.45 -5.67
CA GLY A 23 -15.82 -18.07 -6.29
C GLY A 23 -15.88 -18.40 -7.78
N SER A 24 -16.35 -17.45 -8.58
CA SER A 24 -16.49 -17.61 -10.03
C SER A 24 -15.30 -17.08 -10.84
N ILE A 25 -14.18 -16.70 -10.19
CA ILE A 25 -13.05 -16.02 -10.87
C ILE A 25 -12.58 -16.80 -12.10
N LYS A 26 -12.26 -18.09 -11.95
CA LYS A 26 -11.72 -18.91 -13.06
C LYS A 26 -12.70 -19.02 -14.22
N ALA A 27 -13.97 -19.27 -13.92
CA ALA A 27 -15.02 -19.42 -14.94
C ALA A 27 -15.24 -18.11 -15.70
N GLU A 28 -15.31 -16.98 -14.98
CA GLU A 28 -15.51 -15.68 -15.61
C GLU A 28 -14.29 -15.21 -16.41
N LEU A 29 -13.06 -15.52 -15.98
CA LEU A 29 -11.86 -15.21 -16.78
C LEU A 29 -11.78 -16.03 -18.07
N ALA A 30 -12.33 -17.24 -18.08
CA ALA A 30 -12.41 -18.07 -19.29
C ALA A 30 -13.52 -17.64 -20.25
N ASP A 31 -14.51 -16.88 -19.77
CA ASP A 31 -15.59 -16.34 -20.61
C ASP A 31 -15.09 -15.14 -21.43
N ALA A 32 -14.81 -15.39 -22.71
CA ALA A 32 -14.39 -14.36 -23.67
C ALA A 32 -15.56 -13.52 -24.23
N THR A 33 -16.82 -13.80 -23.86
CA THR A 33 -17.98 -13.05 -24.35
C THR A 33 -18.19 -11.71 -23.64
N THR A 34 -17.50 -11.51 -22.51
CA THR A 34 -17.56 -10.28 -21.69
C THR A 34 -16.17 -9.70 -21.46
N ASP A 35 -16.05 -8.38 -21.38
CA ASP A 35 -14.81 -7.63 -21.11
C ASP A 35 -14.64 -7.26 -19.62
N HIS A 36 -15.59 -7.66 -18.79
CA HIS A 36 -15.65 -7.41 -17.36
C HIS A 36 -16.10 -8.66 -16.60
N VAL A 37 -16.11 -8.58 -15.27
CA VAL A 37 -16.64 -9.62 -14.38
C VAL A 37 -17.80 -9.09 -13.55
N ALA A 38 -18.62 -10.00 -13.04
CA ALA A 38 -19.76 -9.72 -12.17
C ALA A 38 -19.32 -9.07 -10.85
N ASP A 39 -20.24 -8.32 -10.21
CA ASP A 39 -19.93 -7.54 -9.00
C ASP A 39 -19.32 -8.40 -7.88
N ALA A 40 -19.82 -9.61 -7.65
CA ALA A 40 -19.29 -10.53 -6.66
C ALA A 40 -17.81 -10.87 -6.92
N THR A 41 -17.49 -11.21 -8.16
CA THR A 41 -16.11 -11.52 -8.62
C THR A 41 -15.21 -10.28 -8.52
N THR A 42 -15.72 -9.07 -8.77
CA THR A 42 -14.95 -7.83 -8.50
C THR A 42 -14.56 -7.68 -7.03
N LYS A 43 -15.32 -8.24 -6.08
CA LYS A 43 -14.96 -8.19 -4.65
C LYS A 43 -13.90 -9.23 -4.30
N LEU A 44 -13.98 -10.42 -4.88
CA LEU A 44 -13.01 -11.48 -4.69
C LEU A 44 -11.66 -11.17 -5.33
N LEU A 45 -11.64 -10.64 -6.57
CA LEU A 45 -10.41 -10.22 -7.26
C LEU A 45 -9.55 -9.25 -6.44
N LYS A 46 -10.14 -8.46 -5.53
CA LYS A 46 -9.38 -7.59 -4.62
C LYS A 46 -8.46 -8.38 -3.69
N PHE A 47 -8.82 -9.58 -3.26
CA PHE A 47 -7.93 -10.42 -2.46
C PHE A 47 -6.76 -10.98 -3.29
N HIS A 48 -6.90 -11.02 -4.62
CA HIS A 48 -5.85 -11.35 -5.59
C HIS A 48 -5.17 -10.09 -6.16
N GLY A 49 -5.25 -8.98 -5.42
CA GLY A 49 -4.53 -7.75 -5.75
C GLY A 49 -5.11 -6.95 -6.91
N THR A 50 -6.34 -7.24 -7.35
CA THR A 50 -6.92 -6.68 -8.57
C THR A 50 -8.17 -5.83 -8.32
N TYR A 51 -8.30 -4.72 -9.04
CA TYR A 51 -9.53 -3.93 -9.12
C TYR A 51 -10.01 -3.83 -10.56
N GLN A 52 -11.26 -4.19 -10.82
CA GLN A 52 -11.94 -3.77 -12.04
C GLN A 52 -12.16 -2.26 -12.01
N GLN A 53 -11.85 -1.61 -13.12
CA GLN A 53 -11.94 -0.19 -13.38
C GLN A 53 -12.55 0.03 -14.76
N ASP A 54 -12.72 1.29 -15.11
CA ASP A 54 -13.05 1.71 -16.45
C ASP A 54 -12.44 3.07 -16.73
N ASP A 55 -12.19 3.37 -18.01
CA ASP A 55 -11.77 4.70 -18.42
C ASP A 55 -12.94 5.68 -18.36
N ARG A 56 -12.89 6.56 -17.36
CA ARG A 56 -13.95 7.54 -17.11
C ARG A 56 -13.96 8.70 -18.10
N ASP A 57 -12.86 8.96 -18.80
CA ASP A 57 -12.82 9.99 -19.84
C ASP A 57 -13.64 9.54 -21.08
N LEU A 58 -13.65 8.23 -21.36
CA LEU A 58 -14.37 7.64 -22.49
C LEU A 58 -15.86 7.37 -22.21
N ARG A 59 -16.34 7.48 -20.96
CA ARG A 59 -17.74 7.16 -20.61
C ARG A 59 -18.76 7.92 -21.44
N LYS A 60 -18.54 9.22 -21.67
CA LYS A 60 -19.51 10.09 -22.35
C LYS A 60 -19.60 9.76 -23.84
N SER A 61 -18.46 9.58 -24.51
CA SER A 61 -18.42 9.23 -25.95
C SER A 61 -19.00 7.84 -26.18
N ARG A 62 -18.55 6.83 -25.42
CA ARG A 62 -19.02 5.45 -25.55
C ARG A 62 -20.52 5.30 -25.31
N ARG A 63 -21.07 5.99 -24.29
CA ARG A 63 -22.52 6.03 -24.06
C ARG A 63 -23.28 6.63 -25.25
N LYS A 64 -22.74 7.65 -25.91
CA LYS A 64 -23.36 8.26 -27.12
C LYS A 64 -23.37 7.27 -28.29
N GLU A 65 -22.39 6.38 -28.36
CA GLU A 65 -22.25 5.33 -29.38
C GLU A 65 -23.00 4.03 -29.01
N GLY A 66 -23.68 3.98 -27.85
CA GLY A 66 -24.37 2.77 -27.39
C GLY A 66 -23.44 1.65 -26.91
N LEU A 67 -22.16 1.96 -26.67
CA LEU A 67 -21.15 1.02 -26.17
C LEU A 67 -21.15 0.99 -24.63
N ASP A 68 -20.80 -0.16 -24.06
CA ASP A 68 -20.54 -0.28 -22.62
C ASP A 68 -19.25 0.50 -22.24
N LYS A 69 -18.96 0.63 -20.95
CA LYS A 69 -17.74 1.28 -20.43
C LYS A 69 -16.48 0.63 -21.02
N ALA A 70 -15.42 1.41 -21.13
CA ALA A 70 -14.10 0.87 -21.48
C ALA A 70 -13.48 0.21 -20.24
N TYR A 71 -13.88 -1.04 -19.97
CA TYR A 71 -13.41 -1.77 -18.79
C TYR A 71 -11.93 -2.11 -18.89
N SER A 72 -11.29 -2.08 -17.73
CA SER A 72 -9.91 -2.53 -17.53
C SER A 72 -9.73 -2.94 -16.07
N PHE A 73 -8.53 -3.38 -15.73
CA PHE A 73 -8.15 -3.79 -14.40
C PHE A 73 -6.86 -3.07 -13.98
N MET A 74 -6.80 -2.74 -12.69
CA MET A 74 -5.54 -2.41 -12.02
C MET A 74 -5.08 -3.61 -11.22
N VAL A 75 -3.81 -3.96 -11.36
CA VAL A 75 -3.13 -5.01 -10.61
C VAL A 75 -2.10 -4.36 -9.70
N ARG A 76 -2.08 -4.77 -8.43
CA ARG A 76 -1.17 -4.23 -7.42
C ARG A 76 -0.28 -5.31 -6.84
N ASN A 77 1.00 -5.01 -6.74
CA ASN A 77 2.01 -5.84 -6.09
C ASN A 77 1.96 -5.75 -4.56
N ARG A 78 2.43 -6.80 -3.89
CA ARG A 78 2.74 -6.86 -2.47
C ARG A 78 4.26 -7.01 -2.35
N ILE A 79 4.92 -5.95 -1.90
CA ILE A 79 6.38 -5.81 -1.84
C ILE A 79 6.74 -5.34 -0.43
N PRO A 80 6.82 -6.26 0.57
CA PRO A 80 7.10 -5.89 1.95
C PRO A 80 8.36 -5.01 2.06
N GLY A 81 8.26 -3.91 2.79
CA GLY A 81 9.35 -2.94 2.96
C GLY A 81 9.83 -2.24 1.68
N GLY A 82 9.15 -2.46 0.54
CA GLY A 82 9.46 -1.81 -0.74
C GLY A 82 10.68 -2.36 -1.48
N LYS A 83 11.26 -3.48 -1.04
CA LYS A 83 12.48 -4.05 -1.66
C LYS A 83 12.19 -4.67 -3.01
N ILE A 84 12.93 -4.26 -4.05
CA ILE A 84 12.79 -4.81 -5.40
C ILE A 84 14.17 -4.92 -6.07
N THR A 85 14.42 -6.03 -6.76
CA THR A 85 15.66 -6.19 -7.55
C THR A 85 15.55 -5.48 -8.90
N ALA A 86 16.69 -5.24 -9.54
CA ALA A 86 16.73 -4.71 -10.91
C ALA A 86 15.92 -5.57 -11.90
N GLU A 87 16.07 -6.90 -11.84
CA GLU A 87 15.33 -7.85 -12.67
C GLU A 87 13.82 -7.75 -12.45
N GLN A 88 13.38 -7.66 -11.20
CA GLN A 88 11.97 -7.47 -10.86
C GLN A 88 11.43 -6.15 -11.38
N PHE A 89 12.19 -5.06 -11.24
CA PHE A 89 11.77 -3.75 -11.72
C PHE A 89 11.64 -3.74 -13.25
N LEU A 90 12.63 -4.30 -13.97
CA LEU A 90 12.59 -4.46 -15.43
C LEU A 90 11.39 -5.33 -15.87
N GLY A 91 11.14 -6.44 -15.17
CA GLY A 91 10.00 -7.31 -15.43
C GLY A 91 8.66 -6.59 -15.28
N GLU A 92 8.50 -5.73 -14.26
CA GLU A 92 7.30 -4.89 -14.11
C GLU A 92 7.14 -3.90 -15.27
N LEU A 93 8.24 -3.31 -15.78
CA LEU A 93 8.19 -2.45 -16.96
C LEU A 93 7.78 -3.22 -18.22
N ASP A 94 8.30 -4.42 -18.42
CA ASP A 94 7.95 -5.29 -19.55
C ASP A 94 6.48 -5.72 -19.52
N ILE A 95 5.98 -6.10 -18.34
CA ILE A 95 4.57 -6.43 -18.14
C ILE A 95 3.69 -5.20 -18.41
N ALA A 96 4.10 -4.01 -17.96
CA ALA A 96 3.36 -2.78 -18.22
C ALA A 96 3.27 -2.48 -19.72
N ASP A 97 4.38 -2.62 -20.45
CA ASP A 97 4.47 -2.35 -21.90
C ASP A 97 3.68 -3.36 -22.74
N GLU A 98 3.73 -4.64 -22.39
CA GLU A 98 3.11 -5.70 -23.18
C GLU A 98 1.63 -5.94 -22.85
N LEU A 99 1.26 -5.81 -21.57
CA LEU A 99 -0.04 -6.29 -21.07
C LEU A 99 -0.89 -5.22 -20.36
N GLY A 100 -0.28 -4.07 -20.04
CA GLY A 100 -0.93 -2.93 -19.40
C GLY A 100 -1.01 -1.70 -20.31
N ASN A 101 -0.84 -0.52 -19.72
CA ASN A 101 -0.88 0.76 -20.43
C ASN A 101 0.51 1.40 -20.65
N GLY A 102 1.59 0.63 -20.54
CA GLY A 102 2.96 1.10 -20.74
C GLY A 102 3.56 1.92 -19.60
N THR A 103 2.89 1.98 -18.44
CA THR A 103 3.37 2.71 -17.25
C THR A 103 3.25 1.89 -15.98
N ILE A 104 4.17 2.11 -15.04
CA ILE A 104 4.04 1.63 -13.66
C ILE A 104 3.80 2.80 -12.71
N ARG A 105 3.18 2.50 -11.57
CA ARG A 105 2.86 3.50 -10.54
C ARG A 105 3.32 3.04 -9.17
N ILE A 106 4.35 3.68 -8.64
CA ILE A 106 4.84 3.49 -7.28
C ILE A 106 3.82 4.10 -6.32
N THR A 107 3.52 3.47 -5.20
CA THR A 107 2.39 3.85 -4.34
C THR A 107 2.82 4.37 -2.98
N THR A 108 1.90 5.03 -2.29
CA THR A 108 2.02 5.46 -0.89
C THR A 108 2.27 4.33 0.14
N ARG A 109 2.37 3.09 -0.31
CA ARG A 109 2.61 1.91 0.50
C ARG A 109 3.71 1.02 -0.08
N GLN A 110 4.70 1.62 -0.74
CA GLN A 110 5.91 0.92 -1.19
C GLN A 110 5.60 -0.29 -2.08
N SER A 111 4.78 -0.06 -3.09
CA SER A 111 4.23 -1.10 -3.97
C SER A 111 4.04 -0.52 -5.36
N ILE A 112 3.94 -1.37 -6.38
CA ILE A 112 3.70 -1.01 -7.78
C ILE A 112 2.25 -1.32 -8.17
N GLN A 113 1.65 -0.44 -8.97
CA GLN A 113 0.38 -0.67 -9.66
C GLN A 113 0.55 -0.63 -11.18
N LEU A 114 0.01 -1.64 -11.85
CA LEU A 114 -0.17 -1.72 -13.30
C LEU A 114 -1.63 -1.36 -13.62
N HIS A 115 -1.84 -0.48 -14.59
CA HIS A 115 -3.17 -0.02 -15.00
C HIS A 115 -3.44 -0.38 -16.46
N GLY A 116 -4.72 -0.34 -16.85
CA GLY A 116 -5.14 -0.56 -18.25
C GLY A 116 -5.08 -2.02 -18.69
N VAL A 117 -4.97 -2.96 -17.75
CA VAL A 117 -4.96 -4.39 -18.07
C VAL A 117 -6.35 -4.81 -18.51
N VAL A 118 -6.53 -5.30 -19.74
CA VAL A 118 -7.82 -5.83 -20.19
C VAL A 118 -8.07 -7.23 -19.61
N LYS A 119 -9.33 -7.68 -19.53
CA LYS A 119 -9.71 -8.97 -18.92
C LYS A 119 -8.87 -10.14 -19.43
N ASN A 120 -8.68 -10.24 -20.75
CA ASN A 120 -7.93 -11.32 -21.39
C ASN A 120 -6.44 -11.34 -21.00
N ASN A 121 -5.88 -10.19 -20.60
CA ASN A 121 -4.48 -10.07 -20.18
C ASN A 121 -4.32 -10.29 -18.67
N LEU A 122 -5.40 -10.24 -17.88
CA LEU A 122 -5.32 -10.22 -16.42
C LEU A 122 -4.59 -11.44 -15.85
N TRP A 123 -4.87 -12.63 -16.40
CA TRP A 123 -4.15 -13.84 -16.00
C TRP A 123 -2.66 -13.75 -16.31
N GLY A 124 -2.31 -13.33 -17.54
CA GLY A 124 -0.92 -13.18 -17.97
C GLY A 124 -0.13 -12.20 -17.12
N VAL A 125 -0.74 -11.06 -16.73
CA VAL A 125 -0.12 -10.08 -15.84
C VAL A 125 0.21 -10.69 -14.49
N ILE A 126 -0.77 -11.28 -13.80
CA ILE A 126 -0.54 -11.83 -12.45
C ILE A 126 0.43 -13.01 -12.52
N HIS A 127 0.35 -13.84 -13.57
CA HIS A 127 1.26 -14.96 -13.77
C HIS A 127 2.71 -14.48 -13.93
N ARG A 128 2.97 -13.53 -14.84
CA ARG A 128 4.33 -12.98 -15.07
C ARG A 128 4.90 -12.27 -13.85
N ILE A 129 4.07 -11.59 -13.05
CA ILE A 129 4.49 -11.03 -11.75
C ILE A 129 5.05 -12.14 -10.83
N ASN A 130 4.43 -13.33 -10.81
CA ASN A 130 4.93 -14.45 -10.01
C ASN A 130 6.20 -15.08 -10.63
N GLU A 131 6.34 -15.11 -11.96
CA GLU A 131 7.56 -15.60 -12.62
C GLU A 131 8.80 -14.79 -12.20
N ILE A 132 8.66 -13.47 -12.08
CA ILE A 132 9.70 -12.55 -11.55
C ILE A 132 9.78 -12.54 -10.02
N LYS A 133 9.16 -13.50 -9.33
CA LYS A 133 9.21 -13.68 -7.86
C LYS A 133 8.57 -12.55 -7.05
N LEU A 134 7.67 -11.78 -7.66
CA LEU A 134 6.77 -10.86 -6.96
C LEU A 134 5.40 -11.52 -6.74
N SER A 135 4.51 -10.87 -5.98
CA SER A 135 3.16 -11.40 -5.73
C SER A 135 2.13 -10.28 -5.64
N THR A 136 0.89 -10.59 -6.00
CA THR A 136 -0.27 -9.71 -5.82
C THR A 136 -1.22 -10.19 -4.70
N LYS A 137 -0.92 -11.36 -4.09
CA LYS A 137 -1.73 -11.98 -3.05
C LYS A 137 -1.90 -11.03 -1.86
N SER A 138 -3.14 -10.72 -1.52
CA SER A 138 -3.51 -9.78 -0.43
C SER A 138 -3.00 -8.34 -0.60
N ALA A 139 -2.61 -7.92 -1.80
CA ALA A 139 -2.26 -6.51 -2.03
C ALA A 139 -3.47 -5.57 -1.85
N CYS A 140 -4.69 -6.10 -2.02
CA CYS A 140 -5.96 -5.40 -1.86
C CYS A 140 -6.89 -6.18 -0.90
N GLY A 141 -8.23 -6.11 -1.05
CA GLY A 141 -9.16 -6.90 -0.23
C GLY A 141 -9.38 -6.43 1.22
N ASP A 142 -10.16 -7.21 1.97
CA ASP A 142 -10.42 -7.08 3.41
C ASP A 142 -9.50 -8.04 4.19
N VAL A 143 -8.20 -7.76 4.09
CA VAL A 143 -7.06 -8.54 4.59
C VAL A 143 -5.93 -7.56 4.89
N THR A 144 -4.85 -8.03 5.51
CA THR A 144 -3.63 -7.24 5.67
C THR A 144 -3.07 -6.82 4.32
N ARG A 145 -2.63 -5.56 4.24
CA ARG A 145 -2.03 -4.94 3.04
C ARG A 145 -0.51 -5.10 3.05
N ASN A 146 0.16 -4.44 2.11
CA ASN A 146 1.60 -4.32 2.14
C ASN A 146 2.09 -3.77 3.49
N VAL A 147 3.08 -4.45 4.07
CA VAL A 147 3.75 -4.06 5.30
C VAL A 147 4.81 -3.03 4.91
N CYS A 148 4.63 -1.79 5.38
CA CYS A 148 5.59 -0.73 5.09
C CYS A 148 6.75 -0.77 6.10
N CYS A 149 7.93 -0.38 5.67
CA CYS A 149 9.14 -0.25 6.48
C CYS A 149 9.97 0.90 5.90
N CYS A 150 10.76 1.59 6.71
CA CYS A 150 11.66 2.61 6.16
C CYS A 150 12.49 2.05 4.99
N PRO A 151 12.49 2.72 3.82
CA PRO A 151 13.24 2.28 2.66
C PRO A 151 14.73 2.61 2.76
N ALA A 152 15.24 3.47 3.64
CA ALA A 152 16.67 3.82 3.63
C ALA A 152 17.60 2.60 3.89
N PRO A 153 18.55 2.27 2.99
CA PRO A 153 19.51 1.16 3.16
C PRO A 153 20.71 1.53 4.04
N LEU A 154 20.48 2.20 5.18
CA LEU A 154 21.56 2.55 6.12
C LEU A 154 21.97 1.31 6.92
N ARG A 155 23.25 0.94 6.79
CA ARG A 155 23.87 -0.30 7.33
C ARG A 155 24.69 -0.08 8.60
N GLN A 156 24.95 1.17 8.98
CA GLN A 156 25.92 1.58 10.01
C GLN A 156 25.79 0.84 11.36
N ASN A 157 24.60 0.33 11.70
CA ASN A 157 24.36 -0.48 12.90
C ASN A 157 23.41 -1.68 12.67
N GLY A 158 23.10 -2.02 11.42
CA GLY A 158 22.21 -3.14 11.07
C GLY A 158 20.74 -2.99 11.49
N LEU A 159 20.33 -1.91 12.16
CA LEU A 159 18.96 -1.74 12.66
C LEU A 159 17.92 -1.73 11.54
N ARG A 160 18.19 -1.01 10.44
CA ARG A 160 17.26 -0.93 9.30
C ARG A 160 17.15 -2.27 8.57
N ASP A 161 18.20 -3.07 8.59
CA ASP A 161 18.18 -4.43 8.02
C ASP A 161 17.34 -5.36 8.88
N GLN A 162 17.50 -5.28 10.21
CA GLN A 162 16.63 -5.99 11.15
C GLN A 162 15.15 -5.59 10.96
N LEU A 163 14.85 -4.30 10.79
CA LEU A 163 13.49 -3.83 10.51
C LEU A 163 12.95 -4.37 9.18
N GLN A 164 13.77 -4.40 8.14
CA GLN A 164 13.42 -4.93 6.82
C GLN A 164 13.19 -6.44 6.85
N GLN A 165 13.94 -7.18 7.67
CA GLN A 165 13.71 -8.61 7.91
C GLN A 165 12.38 -8.83 8.65
N LEU A 166 12.12 -8.07 9.72
CA LEU A 166 10.86 -8.13 10.46
C LEU A 166 9.65 -7.80 9.56
N ALA A 167 9.79 -6.86 8.62
CA ALA A 167 8.74 -6.55 7.67
C ALA A 167 8.38 -7.75 6.78
N ASP A 168 9.36 -8.54 6.35
CA ASP A 168 9.15 -9.77 5.58
C ASP A 168 8.50 -10.85 6.45
N GLU A 169 9.04 -11.09 7.65
CA GLU A 169 8.53 -12.08 8.60
C GLU A 169 7.06 -11.80 8.96
N ILE A 170 6.73 -10.54 9.26
CA ILE A 170 5.36 -10.12 9.53
C ILE A 170 4.49 -10.33 8.30
N ALA A 171 4.94 -9.90 7.11
CA ALA A 171 4.14 -10.03 5.89
C ALA A 171 3.83 -11.49 5.55
N LEU A 172 4.79 -12.40 5.75
CA LEU A 172 4.62 -13.84 5.60
C LEU A 172 3.66 -14.40 6.65
N HIS A 173 3.88 -14.07 7.93
CA HIS A 173 3.06 -14.53 9.06
C HIS A 173 1.57 -14.18 8.89
N VAL A 174 1.27 -12.96 8.45
CA VAL A 174 -0.12 -12.50 8.26
C VAL A 174 -0.66 -12.82 6.87
N GLN A 175 -0.02 -13.68 6.08
CA GLN A 175 -0.53 -14.08 4.78
C GLN A 175 -1.68 -15.11 4.94
N PRO A 176 -2.79 -14.99 4.18
CA PRO A 176 -3.84 -16.00 4.21
C PRO A 176 -3.35 -17.37 3.76
N THR A 177 -3.85 -18.42 4.40
CA THR A 177 -3.45 -19.83 4.15
C THR A 177 -4.10 -20.42 2.91
N THR A 178 -5.13 -19.76 2.34
CA THR A 178 -5.82 -20.29 1.17
C THR A 178 -4.90 -20.51 -0.04
N LYS A 179 -5.18 -21.60 -0.76
CA LYS A 179 -4.51 -22.01 -2.01
C LYS A 179 -5.11 -21.38 -3.26
N ALA A 180 -6.26 -20.71 -3.16
CA ALA A 180 -6.97 -20.14 -4.31
C ALA A 180 -6.10 -19.24 -5.21
N TYR A 181 -5.15 -18.52 -4.62
CA TYR A 181 -4.22 -17.70 -5.41
C TYR A 181 -3.31 -18.55 -6.31
N HIS A 182 -2.75 -19.64 -5.77
CA HIS A 182 -1.90 -20.55 -6.54
C HIS A 182 -2.69 -21.25 -7.65
N GLU A 183 -3.84 -21.81 -7.30
CA GLU A 183 -4.71 -22.56 -8.23
C GLU A 183 -5.22 -21.74 -9.42
N ILE A 184 -5.43 -20.42 -9.22
CA ILE A 184 -5.96 -19.55 -10.27
C ILE A 184 -4.82 -18.98 -11.13
N TRP A 185 -3.71 -18.54 -10.53
CA TRP A 185 -2.74 -17.68 -11.22
C TRP A 185 -1.38 -18.33 -11.48
N ILE A 186 -1.07 -19.45 -10.83
CA ILE A 186 0.25 -20.08 -10.91
C ILE A 186 0.15 -21.38 -11.70
N LYS A 187 1.09 -21.59 -12.63
CA LYS A 187 1.29 -22.87 -13.29
C LYS A 187 2.40 -23.62 -12.58
N ASP A 188 2.24 -24.92 -12.48
CA ASP A 188 3.30 -25.82 -12.07
C ASP A 188 4.43 -25.78 -13.12
N LEU A 189 5.67 -25.55 -12.65
CA LEU A 189 6.83 -25.33 -13.52
C LEU A 189 7.34 -26.61 -14.17
N GLU A 190 7.07 -27.78 -13.59
CA GLU A 190 7.54 -29.08 -14.11
C GLU A 190 6.60 -29.66 -15.16
N THR A 191 5.29 -29.50 -14.96
CA THR A 191 4.24 -30.05 -15.81
C THR A 191 3.67 -29.05 -16.80
N GLY A 192 3.91 -27.74 -16.59
CA GLY A 192 3.30 -26.65 -17.37
C GLY A 192 1.79 -26.54 -17.18
N THR A 193 1.20 -27.33 -16.27
CA THR A 193 -0.24 -27.34 -15.99
C THR A 193 -0.53 -26.41 -14.81
N SER A 194 -1.65 -25.67 -14.86
CA SER A 194 -2.20 -25.13 -13.61
C SER A 194 -2.54 -26.32 -12.72
N GLU A 195 -2.13 -26.35 -11.45
CA GLU A 195 -2.59 -27.38 -10.51
C GLU A 195 -4.13 -27.40 -10.55
N GLN A 196 -4.69 -28.32 -11.33
CA GLN A 196 -6.12 -28.60 -11.32
C GLN A 196 -6.35 -29.51 -10.13
N VAL A 197 -6.34 -28.91 -8.95
CA VAL A 197 -7.12 -29.49 -7.87
C VAL A 197 -8.57 -29.17 -8.25
N VAL A 198 -9.40 -30.19 -8.43
CA VAL A 198 -10.85 -30.02 -8.29
C VAL A 198 -11.01 -29.32 -6.95
N GLY A 199 -11.22 -28.01 -6.97
CA GLY A 199 -11.03 -27.16 -5.80
C GLY A 199 -11.81 -27.76 -4.63
N PRO A 200 -11.26 -27.73 -3.40
CA PRO A 200 -11.96 -28.30 -2.26
C PRO A 200 -13.36 -27.68 -2.17
N THR A 201 -14.38 -28.48 -1.84
CA THR A 201 -15.75 -27.98 -1.71
C THR A 201 -15.93 -27.05 -0.50
N GLU A 202 -14.97 -27.09 0.44
CA GLU A 202 -14.90 -26.25 1.62
C GLU A 202 -13.58 -25.44 1.62
N PRO A 203 -13.58 -24.21 2.19
CA PRO A 203 -12.35 -23.44 2.34
C PRO A 203 -11.35 -24.12 3.29
N GLU A 204 -10.06 -23.92 3.03
CA GLU A 204 -9.02 -24.29 3.99
C GLU A 204 -9.19 -23.51 5.31
N PRO A 205 -8.94 -24.14 6.47
CA PRO A 205 -8.89 -23.42 7.73
C PRO A 205 -7.82 -22.32 7.68
N ASP A 206 -8.21 -21.12 8.08
CA ASP A 206 -7.29 -20.00 8.27
C ASP A 206 -7.38 -19.53 9.72
N PRO A 207 -6.34 -19.77 10.55
CA PRO A 207 -6.39 -19.49 11.98
C PRO A 207 -6.50 -17.99 12.28
N ILE A 208 -5.99 -17.13 11.39
CA ILE A 208 -6.02 -15.67 11.54
C ILE A 208 -7.33 -15.13 10.95
N TYR A 209 -7.67 -15.50 9.72
CA TYR A 209 -8.74 -14.84 8.96
C TYR A 209 -10.10 -15.52 9.06
N GLY A 210 -10.15 -16.82 9.33
CA GLY A 210 -11.37 -17.63 9.25
C GLY A 210 -12.05 -17.53 7.88
N LYS A 211 -13.33 -17.93 7.83
CA LYS A 211 -14.10 -17.96 6.56
C LYS A 211 -14.39 -16.57 5.98
N ALA A 212 -14.59 -15.58 6.85
CA ALA A 212 -15.05 -14.24 6.45
C ALA A 212 -13.91 -13.21 6.35
N TYR A 213 -12.65 -13.57 6.60
CA TYR A 213 -11.52 -12.63 6.62
C TYR A 213 -11.79 -11.43 7.55
N LEU A 214 -11.10 -10.30 7.35
CA LEU A 214 -11.31 -9.11 8.17
C LEU A 214 -12.57 -8.33 7.72
N PRO A 215 -13.13 -7.47 8.59
CA PRO A 215 -14.21 -6.56 8.21
C PRO A 215 -13.80 -5.55 7.12
N ARG A 216 -12.52 -5.17 7.10
CA ARG A 216 -11.95 -4.22 6.14
C ARG A 216 -10.44 -4.42 6.01
N LYS A 217 -9.81 -3.69 5.07
CA LYS A 217 -8.35 -3.61 4.92
C LYS A 217 -7.65 -3.34 6.25
N PHE A 218 -6.49 -3.95 6.46
CA PHE A 218 -5.64 -3.75 7.64
C PHE A 218 -4.23 -3.36 7.19
N LYS A 219 -3.69 -2.24 7.68
CA LYS A 219 -2.39 -1.69 7.29
C LYS A 219 -1.40 -1.82 8.44
N ILE A 220 -0.20 -2.32 8.15
CA ILE A 220 0.91 -2.43 9.10
C ILE A 220 2.07 -1.57 8.60
N ALA A 221 2.76 -0.87 9.48
CA ALA A 221 4.01 -0.19 9.17
C ALA A 221 5.01 -0.25 10.33
N LEU A 222 6.30 -0.31 9.98
CA LEU A 222 7.43 -0.33 10.90
C LEU A 222 8.31 0.89 10.67
N ALA A 223 8.73 1.55 11.74
CA ALA A 223 9.66 2.68 11.71
C ALA A 223 10.55 2.68 12.96
N LEU A 224 11.66 3.40 12.90
CA LEU A 224 12.44 3.77 14.09
C LEU A 224 11.96 5.13 14.60
N CYS A 225 12.30 5.46 15.85
CA CYS A 225 11.91 6.73 16.44
C CYS A 225 12.46 7.94 15.68
N ASP A 226 13.67 7.85 15.15
CA ASP A 226 14.36 8.93 14.45
C ASP A 226 13.83 9.21 13.03
N ASP A 227 12.93 8.36 12.51
CA ASP A 227 12.51 8.46 11.12
C ASP A 227 11.08 7.95 10.86
N ASN A 228 10.16 8.88 10.67
CA ASN A 228 8.76 8.65 10.31
C ASN A 228 8.47 8.76 8.81
N CYS A 229 9.43 8.45 7.94
CA CYS A 229 9.26 8.44 6.48
C CYS A 229 8.10 7.56 5.96
N ILE A 230 7.57 6.62 6.75
CA ILE A 230 6.43 5.78 6.34
C ILE A 230 5.06 6.24 6.85
N ASP A 231 4.97 7.41 7.52
CA ASP A 231 3.75 7.92 8.15
C ASP A 231 3.12 6.88 9.12
N ILE A 232 3.85 6.47 10.16
CA ILE A 232 3.51 5.32 11.00
C ILE A 232 2.11 5.42 11.62
N TYR A 233 1.70 6.62 12.03
CA TYR A 233 0.42 6.87 12.68
C TYR A 233 -0.81 6.74 11.77
N ASP A 234 -0.65 6.64 10.44
CA ASP A 234 -1.76 6.49 9.48
C ASP A 234 -2.26 5.04 9.31
N ASN A 235 -1.59 4.09 9.97
CA ASN A 235 -1.76 2.65 9.81
C ASN A 235 -2.71 2.07 10.85
N ASP A 236 -3.39 0.96 10.51
CA ASP A 236 -4.18 0.24 11.52
C ASP A 236 -3.26 -0.19 12.67
N LEU A 237 -2.03 -0.61 12.35
CA LEU A 237 -1.01 -0.99 13.31
C LEU A 237 0.35 -0.39 12.92
N GLY A 238 0.83 0.58 13.69
CA GLY A 238 2.20 1.05 13.68
C GLY A 238 3.05 0.26 14.68
N LEU A 239 4.27 -0.11 14.29
CA LEU A 239 5.28 -0.74 15.13
C LEU A 239 6.48 0.21 15.20
N LEU A 240 6.57 0.99 16.28
CA LEU A 240 7.62 1.98 16.47
C LEU A 240 8.79 1.37 17.24
N GLY A 241 9.88 1.08 16.54
CA GLY A 241 11.09 0.49 17.09
C GLY A 241 11.76 1.43 18.08
N VAL A 242 12.02 0.90 19.27
CA VAL A 242 12.69 1.59 20.37
C VAL A 242 14.10 1.02 20.50
N THR A 243 15.08 1.92 20.58
CA THR A 243 16.49 1.56 20.64
C THR A 243 17.14 2.03 21.94
N GLU A 244 18.13 1.28 22.41
CA GLU A 244 19.11 1.69 23.41
C GLU A 244 20.48 1.67 22.76
N GLY A 245 21.01 2.85 22.41
CA GLY A 245 22.15 2.95 21.50
C GLY A 245 21.84 2.31 20.15
N ASP A 246 22.73 1.43 19.69
CA ASP A 246 22.61 0.71 18.42
C ASP A 246 21.78 -0.58 18.50
N LYS A 247 21.09 -0.84 19.62
CA LYS A 247 20.31 -2.07 19.82
C LYS A 247 18.81 -1.79 19.80
N LEU A 248 18.08 -2.50 18.95
CA LEU A 248 16.63 -2.58 18.99
C LEU A 248 16.19 -3.40 20.21
N ILE A 249 15.54 -2.76 21.19
CA ILE A 249 15.08 -3.42 22.42
C ILE A 249 13.64 -3.91 22.34
N GLY A 250 12.85 -3.37 21.41
CA GLY A 250 11.46 -3.72 21.22
C GLY A 250 10.69 -2.65 20.48
N PHE A 251 9.37 -2.67 20.62
CA PHE A 251 8.45 -1.83 19.86
C PHE A 251 7.36 -1.25 20.74
N ASN A 252 7.11 0.03 20.57
CA ASN A 252 5.83 0.62 20.91
C ASN A 252 4.78 0.20 19.88
N ILE A 253 3.68 -0.39 20.36
CA ILE A 253 2.57 -0.86 19.54
C ILE A 253 1.53 0.26 19.42
N LEU A 254 1.28 0.70 18.19
CA LEU A 254 0.44 1.86 17.86
C LEU A 254 -0.80 1.42 17.05
N PRO A 255 -1.91 0.99 17.68
CA PRO A 255 -3.13 0.68 16.94
C PRO A 255 -3.99 1.92 16.62
N GLY A 256 -4.79 1.83 15.56
CA GLY A 256 -5.97 2.68 15.37
C GLY A 256 -5.84 3.86 14.41
N GLY A 257 -4.81 3.89 13.56
CA GLY A 257 -4.67 4.90 12.51
C GLY A 257 -5.55 4.65 11.28
N GLY A 258 -5.86 5.72 10.55
CA GLY A 258 -6.45 5.60 9.22
C GLY A 258 -7.10 6.87 8.69
N MET A 259 -6.82 7.19 7.43
CA MET A 259 -7.19 8.46 6.81
C MET A 259 -8.62 8.53 6.24
N GLY A 260 -9.21 7.43 5.80
CA GLY A 260 -10.48 7.49 5.04
C GLY A 260 -11.65 8.06 5.84
N THR A 261 -12.36 9.03 5.27
CA THR A 261 -13.57 9.66 5.82
C THR A 261 -14.69 9.64 4.77
N THR A 262 -15.93 9.84 5.24
CA THR A 262 -17.11 10.10 4.41
C THR A 262 -17.70 11.42 4.91
N PRO A 263 -17.50 12.56 4.21
CA PRO A 263 -17.85 13.87 4.74
C PRO A 263 -19.32 14.04 5.16
N SER A 264 -20.24 13.32 4.51
CA SER A 264 -21.66 13.33 4.85
C SER A 264 -22.01 12.52 6.12
N LYS A 265 -21.05 11.82 6.71
CA LYS A 265 -21.22 11.00 7.92
C LYS A 265 -20.27 11.52 9.01
N ALA A 266 -20.81 12.24 9.99
CA ALA A 266 -20.01 12.85 11.07
C ALA A 266 -19.19 11.83 11.88
N ASN A 267 -19.65 10.58 11.97
CA ASN A 267 -18.91 9.50 12.63
C ASN A 267 -17.77 8.92 11.78
N CYS A 268 -17.53 9.40 10.56
CA CYS A 268 -16.42 8.99 9.71
C CYS A 268 -15.31 10.05 9.70
N PHE A 269 -14.21 9.83 10.40
CA PHE A 269 -13.14 10.83 10.59
C PHE A 269 -11.76 10.20 10.38
N PRO A 270 -10.74 10.94 9.89
CA PRO A 270 -9.35 10.49 9.96
C PRO A 270 -8.91 10.31 11.42
N ALA A 271 -8.02 9.37 11.69
CA ALA A 271 -7.49 9.14 13.03
C ALA A 271 -6.00 8.78 12.97
N LEU A 272 -5.26 9.19 13.99
CA LEU A 272 -3.89 8.76 14.24
C LEU A 272 -3.87 7.57 15.19
N ALA A 273 -2.94 6.65 14.97
CA ALA A 273 -2.68 5.54 15.86
C ALA A 273 -2.17 6.03 17.23
N LYS A 274 -2.45 5.28 18.31
CA LYS A 274 -2.12 5.66 19.69
C LYS A 274 -1.28 4.59 20.38
N ARG A 275 -0.33 4.97 21.24
CA ARG A 275 0.49 4.03 22.03
C ARG A 275 -0.38 3.14 22.94
N LEU A 276 -0.31 1.82 22.73
CA LEU A 276 -1.05 0.81 23.49
C LEU A 276 -0.18 0.13 24.55
N THR A 277 0.99 -0.33 24.15
CA THR A 277 1.90 -1.15 24.97
C THR A 277 3.29 -1.18 24.35
N PHE A 278 4.29 -1.57 25.13
CA PHE A 278 5.62 -1.92 24.66
C PHE A 278 5.82 -3.44 24.72
N VAL A 279 6.39 -4.01 23.66
CA VAL A 279 6.77 -5.43 23.63
C VAL A 279 8.21 -5.58 23.14
N LYS A 280 8.89 -6.64 23.58
CA LYS A 280 10.19 -7.04 23.01
C LYS A 280 10.01 -7.53 21.58
N THR A 281 11.09 -7.49 20.80
CA THR A 281 11.11 -7.93 19.40
C THR A 281 10.60 -9.37 19.23
N GLU A 282 10.99 -10.31 20.11
CA GLU A 282 10.54 -11.70 20.07
C GLU A 282 9.01 -11.89 20.27
N HIS A 283 8.32 -10.88 20.80
CA HIS A 283 6.88 -10.94 21.08
C HIS A 283 6.02 -10.28 20.00
N LEU A 284 6.62 -9.81 18.90
CA LEU A 284 5.92 -9.08 17.85
C LEU A 284 4.81 -9.88 17.16
N LEU A 285 5.07 -11.12 16.73
CA LEU A 285 4.09 -11.89 15.96
C LEU A 285 2.83 -12.21 16.78
N PRO A 286 2.92 -12.64 18.06
CA PRO A 286 1.72 -12.86 18.86
C PRO A 286 0.93 -11.57 19.13
N ILE A 287 1.57 -10.42 19.42
CA ILE A 287 0.80 -9.18 19.65
C ILE A 287 0.09 -8.69 18.38
N ILE A 288 0.76 -8.79 17.22
CA ILE A 288 0.16 -8.47 15.91
C ILE A 288 -1.04 -9.38 15.67
N THR A 289 -0.89 -10.68 15.92
CA THR A 289 -1.95 -11.67 15.76
C THR A 289 -3.13 -11.36 16.66
N ALA A 290 -2.92 -11.13 17.95
CA ALA A 290 -3.99 -10.80 18.90
C ALA A 290 -4.79 -9.56 18.47
N ILE A 291 -4.10 -8.50 18.02
CA ILE A 291 -4.76 -7.27 17.52
C ILE A 291 -5.59 -7.56 16.26
N ILE A 292 -5.08 -8.39 15.33
CA ILE A 292 -5.82 -8.79 14.13
C ILE A 292 -7.06 -9.60 14.51
N LEU A 293 -6.96 -10.53 15.46
CA LEU A 293 -8.09 -11.33 15.95
C LEU A 293 -9.17 -10.44 16.58
N VAL A 294 -8.77 -9.47 17.41
CA VAL A 294 -9.72 -8.51 18.01
C VAL A 294 -10.44 -7.72 16.93
N GLN A 295 -9.72 -7.22 15.92
CA GLN A 295 -10.35 -6.52 14.79
C GLN A 295 -11.24 -7.45 13.94
N ARG A 296 -10.86 -8.72 13.78
CA ARG A 296 -11.67 -9.71 13.07
C ARG A 296 -13.01 -9.93 13.78
N ASP A 297 -12.98 -10.09 15.09
CA ASP A 297 -14.13 -10.56 15.85
C ASP A 297 -15.04 -9.43 16.32
N HIS A 298 -14.49 -8.23 16.54
CA HIS A 298 -15.24 -7.09 17.06
C HIS A 298 -15.40 -5.92 16.08
N GLY A 299 -14.71 -5.92 14.93
CA GLY A 299 -14.87 -4.86 13.93
C GLY A 299 -16.24 -4.90 13.24
N ASN A 300 -16.81 -3.73 12.94
CA ASN A 300 -18.14 -3.62 12.33
C ASN A 300 -18.19 -4.27 10.94
N ARG A 301 -19.12 -5.22 10.73
CA ARG A 301 -19.33 -5.94 9.46
C ARG A 301 -20.63 -5.57 8.74
N ALA A 302 -21.47 -4.72 9.34
CA ALA A 302 -22.71 -4.22 8.76
C ALA A 302 -22.46 -2.94 7.93
N ASP A 303 -21.83 -1.93 8.53
CA ASP A 303 -21.47 -0.69 7.83
C ASP A 303 -19.97 -0.65 7.49
N ARG A 304 -19.65 -0.89 6.22
CA ARG A 304 -18.27 -0.88 5.71
C ARG A 304 -17.56 0.47 5.86
N SER A 305 -18.28 1.59 6.00
CA SER A 305 -17.70 2.91 6.26
C SER A 305 -17.19 3.06 7.71
N GLN A 306 -17.66 2.20 8.61
CA GLN A 306 -17.30 2.11 10.03
C GLN A 306 -16.48 0.85 10.37
N ALA A 307 -16.05 0.08 9.36
CA ALA A 307 -15.45 -1.25 9.55
C ALA A 307 -13.94 -1.27 9.85
N ARG A 308 -13.27 -0.10 9.88
CA ARG A 308 -11.82 0.00 10.18
C ARG A 308 -11.57 0.05 11.69
N MET A 309 -10.42 -0.47 12.13
CA MET A 309 -10.08 -0.62 13.55
C MET A 309 -10.09 0.71 14.33
N LYS A 310 -9.80 1.83 13.68
CA LYS A 310 -9.92 3.16 14.28
C LYS A 310 -11.29 3.43 14.91
N TYR A 311 -12.38 2.93 14.30
CA TYR A 311 -13.73 3.12 14.83
C TYR A 311 -14.04 2.16 15.97
N LEU A 312 -13.53 0.92 15.89
CA LEU A 312 -13.60 -0.03 17.00
C LEU A 312 -12.94 0.56 18.25
N ILE A 313 -11.73 1.11 18.11
CA ILE A 313 -10.99 1.75 19.20
C ILE A 313 -11.69 3.02 19.68
N HIS A 314 -12.21 3.84 18.77
CA HIS A 314 -12.97 5.03 19.15
C HIS A 314 -14.20 4.69 19.99
N ASN A 315 -14.93 3.63 19.62
CA ASN A 315 -16.18 3.25 20.29
C ASN A 315 -15.93 2.52 21.62
N LEU A 316 -14.88 1.70 21.71
CA LEU A 316 -14.52 1.01 22.95
C LEU A 316 -13.75 1.90 23.94
N GLY A 317 -12.90 2.80 23.41
CA GLY A 317 -11.82 3.42 24.16
C GLY A 317 -10.56 2.54 24.18
N LEU A 318 -9.39 3.18 24.22
CA LEU A 318 -8.09 2.49 24.14
C LEU A 318 -7.85 1.51 25.32
N PRO A 319 -8.21 1.82 26.59
CA PRO A 319 -8.04 0.87 27.69
C PRO A 319 -8.89 -0.40 27.52
N ALA A 320 -10.16 -0.27 27.11
CA ALA A 320 -11.02 -1.42 26.86
C ALA A 320 -10.54 -2.24 25.66
N PHE A 321 -10.00 -1.59 24.63
CA PHE A 321 -9.34 -2.27 23.53
C PHE A 321 -8.10 -3.05 24.00
N LYS A 322 -7.24 -2.47 24.86
CA LYS A 322 -6.07 -3.15 25.46
C LYS A 322 -6.49 -4.42 26.20
N ALA A 323 -7.49 -4.32 27.06
CA ALA A 323 -8.04 -5.46 27.79
C ALA A 323 -8.57 -6.55 26.84
N LYS A 324 -9.19 -6.15 25.73
CA LYS A 324 -9.64 -7.11 24.72
C LYS A 324 -8.46 -7.78 24.01
N VAL A 325 -7.38 -7.07 23.71
CA VAL A 325 -6.17 -7.69 23.15
C VAL A 325 -5.56 -8.71 24.11
N GLU A 326 -5.53 -8.43 25.42
CA GLU A 326 -5.04 -9.35 26.45
C GLU A 326 -5.80 -10.68 26.46
N GLU A 327 -7.12 -10.65 26.29
CA GLU A 327 -7.97 -11.86 26.21
C GLU A 327 -7.64 -12.77 25.01
N TYR A 328 -7.11 -12.21 23.92
CA TYR A 328 -6.75 -12.96 22.71
C TYR A 328 -5.30 -13.45 22.70
N LEU A 329 -4.48 -13.09 23.70
CA LEU A 329 -3.05 -13.44 23.71
C LEU A 329 -2.81 -14.94 23.70
N SER A 330 -3.52 -15.74 24.51
CA SER A 330 -3.34 -17.20 24.53
C SER A 330 -3.67 -17.84 23.18
N GLN A 331 -4.72 -17.37 22.50
CA GLN A 331 -5.05 -17.83 21.15
C GLN A 331 -3.97 -17.42 20.14
N ALA A 332 -3.50 -16.18 20.22
CA ALA A 332 -2.48 -15.65 19.33
C ALA A 332 -1.14 -16.38 19.49
N GLU A 333 -0.72 -16.67 20.72
CA GLU A 333 0.48 -17.46 21.03
C GLU A 333 0.38 -18.88 20.48
N ALA A 334 -0.78 -19.53 20.64
CA ALA A 334 -1.03 -20.84 20.05
C ALA A 334 -0.95 -20.82 18.51
N ILE A 335 -1.51 -19.80 17.86
CA ILE A 335 -1.40 -19.62 16.39
C ILE A 335 0.05 -19.40 15.97
N CYS A 336 0.83 -18.66 16.76
CA CYS A 336 2.25 -18.41 16.49
C CYS A 336 3.16 -19.60 16.87
N GLY A 337 2.63 -20.65 17.48
CA GLY A 337 3.43 -21.79 17.94
C GLY A 337 4.37 -21.48 19.09
N VAL A 338 4.05 -20.48 19.92
CA VAL A 338 4.83 -20.11 21.12
C VAL A 338 4.09 -20.51 22.41
N PRO A 339 4.78 -20.73 23.54
CA PRO A 339 4.13 -21.11 24.79
C PRO A 339 3.10 -20.08 25.27
N ASP A 340 2.02 -20.56 25.89
CA ASP A 340 1.05 -19.66 26.53
C ASP A 340 1.70 -18.90 27.68
N GLY A 341 1.46 -17.58 27.74
CA GLY A 341 2.06 -16.67 28.70
C GLY A 341 3.43 -16.13 28.28
N THR A 342 3.82 -16.29 27.01
CA THR A 342 5.01 -15.64 26.44
C THR A 342 4.91 -14.11 26.58
N LEU A 343 3.76 -13.53 26.28
CA LEU A 343 3.46 -12.14 26.58
C LEU A 343 2.90 -12.00 27.99
N PRO A 344 3.35 -10.99 28.76
CA PRO A 344 2.88 -10.76 30.11
C PRO A 344 1.41 -10.30 30.11
N ARG A 345 0.72 -10.65 31.20
CA ARG A 345 -0.68 -10.28 31.47
C ARG A 345 -0.73 -9.68 32.88
N PRO A 346 -1.04 -8.38 33.03
CA PRO A 346 -1.40 -7.41 31.98
C PRO A 346 -0.22 -7.08 31.04
N LEU A 347 -0.55 -6.60 29.84
CA LEU A 347 0.43 -6.10 28.88
C LEU A 347 1.17 -4.88 29.46
N PRO A 348 2.47 -4.70 29.18
CA PRO A 348 3.26 -3.63 29.76
C PRO A 348 2.72 -2.25 29.36
N GLU A 349 3.06 -1.24 30.13
CA GLU A 349 2.85 0.14 29.70
C GLU A 349 3.74 0.49 28.50
N PRO A 350 3.30 1.38 27.60
CA PRO A 350 4.11 1.80 26.48
C PRO A 350 5.39 2.51 26.95
N HIS A 351 6.46 2.35 26.18
CA HIS A 351 7.71 3.06 26.39
C HIS A 351 7.51 4.57 26.08
N PRO A 352 8.20 5.50 26.78
CA PRO A 352 8.04 6.93 26.55
C PRO A 352 8.53 7.41 25.18
N ALA A 353 9.43 6.65 24.52
CA ALA A 353 9.93 6.98 23.18
C ALA A 353 8.80 7.16 22.17
N ASP A 354 8.97 8.14 21.30
CA ASP A 354 8.04 8.50 20.23
C ASP A 354 8.83 8.94 19.00
N VAL A 355 8.15 9.25 17.90
CA VAL A 355 8.80 9.81 16.71
C VAL A 355 9.50 11.12 17.06
N THR A 356 10.78 11.23 16.68
CA THR A 356 11.64 12.41 16.86
C THR A 356 12.12 13.01 15.54
N GLY A 357 11.93 12.32 14.42
CA GLY A 357 12.41 12.79 13.12
C GLY A 357 11.68 12.21 11.91
N HIS A 358 12.03 12.74 10.75
CA HIS A 358 11.55 12.32 9.43
C HIS A 358 12.63 12.66 8.41
N ASP A 359 12.95 11.72 7.54
CA ASP A 359 13.81 11.95 6.38
C ASP A 359 13.11 11.41 5.12
N ASP A 360 13.17 12.13 4.01
CA ASP A 360 12.60 11.68 2.73
C ASP A 360 13.57 10.83 1.91
N HIS A 361 14.84 10.78 2.33
CA HIS A 361 15.93 9.99 1.76
C HIS A 361 16.26 10.30 0.31
N MET A 362 15.99 11.53 -0.14
CA MET A 362 16.28 11.95 -1.51
C MET A 362 17.74 12.40 -1.66
N GLY A 363 18.29 12.26 -2.87
CA GLY A 363 19.68 12.60 -3.17
C GLY A 363 20.67 11.48 -2.83
N TRP A 364 21.96 11.79 -2.86
CA TRP A 364 23.04 10.84 -2.59
C TRP A 364 23.31 10.69 -1.09
N HIS A 365 23.37 9.43 -0.64
CA HIS A 365 23.66 9.08 0.75
C HIS A 365 24.63 7.91 0.84
N GLU A 366 25.51 7.92 1.84
CA GLU A 366 26.31 6.76 2.20
C GLU A 366 25.46 5.72 2.91
N GLN A 367 25.58 4.45 2.52
CA GLN A 367 24.94 3.33 3.22
C GLN A 367 25.69 2.97 4.50
N GLY A 368 26.98 3.29 4.60
CA GLY A 368 27.83 2.92 5.74
C GLY A 368 28.57 1.58 5.59
N ASP A 369 28.43 0.91 4.45
CA ASP A 369 29.16 -0.31 4.06
C ASP A 369 30.15 -0.04 2.90
N GLY A 370 30.48 1.23 2.66
CA GLY A 370 31.30 1.68 1.53
C GLY A 370 30.51 1.95 0.25
N LYS A 371 29.23 1.59 0.20
CA LYS A 371 28.33 1.85 -0.93
C LYS A 371 27.44 3.07 -0.69
N TRP A 372 26.79 3.50 -1.76
CA TRP A 372 25.89 4.64 -1.80
C TRP A 372 24.48 4.21 -2.20
N PHE A 373 23.50 5.03 -1.87
CA PHE A 373 22.19 5.01 -2.51
C PHE A 373 21.82 6.41 -3.03
N LEU A 374 20.98 6.44 -4.06
CA LEU A 374 20.44 7.66 -4.65
C LEU A 374 18.92 7.63 -4.55
N GLY A 375 18.33 8.55 -3.77
CA GLY A 375 16.90 8.78 -3.77
C GLY A 375 16.47 9.66 -4.93
N LEU A 376 15.65 9.10 -5.82
CA LEU A 376 15.12 9.77 -7.00
C LEU A 376 13.65 10.18 -6.79
N PRO A 377 13.35 11.49 -6.83
CA PRO A 377 11.99 11.99 -6.75
C PRO A 377 11.23 11.62 -8.03
N ILE A 378 10.10 10.94 -7.89
CA ILE A 378 9.23 10.58 -9.01
C ILE A 378 7.91 11.30 -8.82
N GLU A 379 7.63 12.28 -9.67
CA GLU A 379 6.39 13.07 -9.57
C GLU A 379 5.18 12.14 -9.63
N ASN A 380 4.42 12.13 -8.52
CA ASN A 380 3.29 11.22 -8.30
C ASN A 380 3.63 9.73 -8.50
N GLY A 381 4.88 9.30 -8.33
CA GLY A 381 5.29 7.91 -8.54
C GLY A 381 4.96 7.32 -9.90
N ARG A 382 4.70 8.14 -10.93
CA ARG A 382 4.36 7.69 -12.28
C ARG A 382 5.65 7.51 -13.08
N VAL A 383 5.96 6.26 -13.41
CA VAL A 383 7.10 5.94 -14.28
C VAL A 383 6.62 5.80 -15.72
N LYS A 384 6.99 6.76 -16.55
CA LYS A 384 6.68 6.85 -17.99
C LYS A 384 7.80 7.58 -18.72
N ASP A 385 7.75 7.53 -20.03
CA ASP A 385 8.45 8.50 -20.88
C ASP A 385 7.43 9.51 -21.37
N ASP A 386 7.75 10.81 -21.30
CA ASP A 386 6.88 11.90 -21.71
C ASP A 386 7.71 13.11 -22.17
N GLY A 387 7.67 13.40 -23.47
CA GLY A 387 8.54 14.42 -24.07
C GLY A 387 10.03 14.16 -23.77
N ASP A 388 10.70 15.18 -23.24
CA ASP A 388 12.12 15.13 -22.87
C ASP A 388 12.38 14.33 -21.59
N LEU A 389 11.36 14.13 -20.73
CA LEU A 389 11.48 13.30 -19.54
C LEU A 389 11.33 11.82 -19.92
N ARG A 390 12.45 11.12 -20.07
CA ARG A 390 12.53 9.71 -20.46
C ARG A 390 12.81 8.80 -19.25
N LEU A 391 12.04 8.97 -18.16
CA LEU A 391 12.28 8.29 -16.87
C LEU A 391 12.19 6.76 -16.96
N LYS A 392 11.23 6.21 -17.72
CA LYS A 392 11.13 4.76 -17.90
C LYS A 392 12.36 4.23 -18.64
N THR A 393 12.78 4.93 -19.70
CA THR A 393 14.01 4.57 -20.43
C THR A 393 15.23 4.66 -19.52
N ALA A 394 15.37 5.71 -18.70
CA ALA A 394 16.46 5.86 -17.74
C ALA A 394 16.54 4.68 -16.77
N PHE A 395 15.41 4.28 -16.17
CA PHE A 395 15.38 3.10 -15.30
C PHE A 395 15.79 1.82 -16.03
N ARG A 396 15.38 1.63 -17.29
CA ARG A 396 15.82 0.48 -18.08
C ARG A 396 17.34 0.46 -18.24
N VAL A 397 17.97 1.59 -18.55
CA VAL A 397 19.43 1.69 -18.68
C VAL A 397 20.15 1.46 -17.34
N LEU A 398 19.65 2.04 -16.26
CA LEU A 398 20.24 1.92 -14.93
C LEU A 398 20.17 0.48 -14.42
N PHE A 399 19.00 -0.16 -14.50
CA PHE A 399 18.82 -1.54 -14.03
C PHE A 399 19.45 -2.58 -14.97
N ASN A 400 19.78 -2.21 -16.22
CA ASN A 400 20.53 -3.06 -17.14
C ASN A 400 22.06 -2.81 -17.04
N GLY A 401 22.61 -2.90 -15.82
CA GLY A 401 24.06 -2.97 -15.61
C GLY A 401 24.68 -1.96 -14.64
N HIS A 402 23.92 -1.03 -14.05
CA HIS A 402 24.45 -0.02 -13.14
C HIS A 402 23.95 -0.17 -11.70
N VAL A 403 22.68 -0.55 -11.53
CA VAL A 403 22.03 -0.67 -10.22
C VAL A 403 21.41 -2.05 -10.09
N SER A 404 21.67 -2.74 -8.98
CA SER A 404 21.19 -4.11 -8.74
C SER A 404 19.92 -4.17 -7.91
N ASN A 405 19.71 -3.20 -7.02
CA ASN A 405 18.60 -3.18 -6.08
C ASN A 405 17.98 -1.79 -6.00
N ALA A 406 16.68 -1.75 -5.73
CA ALA A 406 15.97 -0.53 -5.45
C ALA A 406 15.01 -0.71 -4.27
N ARG A 407 14.59 0.42 -3.69
CA ARG A 407 13.58 0.46 -2.63
C ARG A 407 12.52 1.50 -2.94
N LEU A 408 11.25 1.08 -2.91
CA LEU A 408 10.10 1.95 -3.12
C LEU A 408 9.77 2.70 -1.82
N THR A 409 9.52 4.00 -1.90
CA THR A 409 9.23 4.83 -0.72
C THR A 409 7.72 5.01 -0.49
N ALA A 410 7.34 5.41 0.73
CA ALA A 410 5.94 5.75 1.05
C ALA A 410 5.52 7.12 0.50
N GLN A 411 6.46 7.89 -0.05
CA GLN A 411 6.32 9.16 -0.76
C GLN A 411 6.22 8.97 -2.27
N GLN A 412 6.15 7.73 -2.75
CA GLN A 412 6.01 7.37 -4.17
C GLN A 412 7.31 7.50 -4.99
N ASN A 413 8.46 7.53 -4.33
CA ASN A 413 9.78 7.66 -4.95
C ASN A 413 10.53 6.33 -5.02
N VAL A 414 11.71 6.33 -5.65
CA VAL A 414 12.63 5.18 -5.74
C VAL A 414 13.97 5.52 -5.11
N LEU A 415 14.51 4.63 -4.28
CA LEU A 415 15.92 4.65 -3.90
C LEU A 415 16.65 3.64 -4.78
N LEU A 416 17.68 4.07 -5.50
CA LEU A 416 18.63 3.21 -6.19
C LEU A 416 19.73 2.82 -5.20
N CYS A 417 19.88 1.54 -4.89
CA CYS A 417 20.70 1.07 -3.76
C CYS A 417 21.97 0.36 -4.22
N ASP A 418 22.88 0.19 -3.26
CA ASP A 418 24.10 -0.60 -3.40
C ASP A 418 25.02 -0.14 -4.56
N ILE A 419 25.11 1.17 -4.74
CA ILE A 419 25.89 1.84 -5.79
C ILE A 419 27.35 1.97 -5.34
N GLU A 420 28.29 1.57 -6.19
CA GLU A 420 29.70 1.79 -5.93
C GLU A 420 30.06 3.29 -6.10
N PRO A 421 30.96 3.86 -5.27
CA PRO A 421 31.33 5.27 -5.37
C PRO A 421 31.77 5.70 -6.78
N SER A 422 32.42 4.81 -7.53
CA SER A 422 32.89 5.04 -8.91
C SER A 422 31.77 5.13 -9.95
N GLN A 423 30.56 4.63 -9.66
CA GLN A 423 29.43 4.62 -10.58
C GLN A 423 28.60 5.92 -10.54
N ARG A 424 28.79 6.77 -9.52
CA ARG A 424 27.97 7.98 -9.29
C ARG A 424 27.90 8.89 -10.53
N GLY A 425 29.05 9.20 -11.12
CA GLY A 425 29.12 10.10 -12.27
C GLY A 425 28.43 9.53 -13.52
N GLU A 426 28.54 8.22 -13.76
CA GLU A 426 27.85 7.59 -14.90
C GLU A 426 26.33 7.55 -14.68
N ILE A 427 25.88 7.28 -13.45
CA ILE A 427 24.45 7.32 -13.10
C ILE A 427 23.88 8.73 -13.31
N GLU A 428 24.57 9.77 -12.83
CA GLU A 428 24.15 11.17 -13.03
C GLU A 428 24.08 11.53 -14.52
N LYS A 429 25.04 11.06 -15.31
CA LYS A 429 25.05 11.24 -16.76
C LYS A 429 23.86 10.56 -17.43
N ILE A 430 23.58 9.30 -17.10
CA ILE A 430 22.40 8.57 -17.63
C ILE A 430 21.11 9.31 -17.29
N LEU A 431 20.96 9.78 -16.04
CA LEU A 431 19.79 10.54 -15.63
C LEU A 431 19.64 11.83 -16.46
N ALA A 432 20.73 12.59 -16.62
CA ALA A 432 20.74 13.84 -17.37
C ALA A 432 20.44 13.63 -18.87
N GLU A 433 21.01 12.60 -19.50
CA GLU A 433 20.75 12.23 -20.91
C GLU A 433 19.28 11.88 -21.18
N HIS A 434 18.54 11.49 -20.14
CA HIS A 434 17.12 11.12 -20.20
C HIS A 434 16.20 12.18 -19.58
N GLY A 435 16.69 13.40 -19.34
CA GLY A 435 15.89 14.50 -18.81
C GLY A 435 15.44 14.31 -17.36
N VAL A 436 16.02 13.36 -16.61
CA VAL A 436 15.71 13.14 -15.20
C VAL A 436 16.56 14.09 -14.36
N VAL A 437 15.91 15.02 -13.67
CA VAL A 437 16.57 15.99 -12.80
C VAL A 437 16.84 15.39 -11.41
N THR A 438 17.95 15.79 -10.80
CA THR A 438 18.28 15.40 -9.42
C THR A 438 17.51 16.24 -8.41
N VAL A 439 17.48 15.79 -7.15
CA VAL A 439 16.70 16.44 -6.08
C VAL A 439 17.14 17.90 -5.83
N GLU A 440 18.40 18.23 -6.08
CA GLU A 440 18.97 19.57 -5.89
C GLU A 440 18.43 20.58 -6.93
N ARG A 441 17.74 20.10 -7.97
CA ARG A 441 17.17 20.91 -9.05
C ARG A 441 15.65 21.00 -9.02
N ILE A 442 15.00 20.40 -8.01
CA ILE A 442 13.56 20.53 -7.80
C ILE A 442 13.28 21.43 -6.59
N SER A 443 12.15 22.14 -6.61
CA SER A 443 11.71 22.93 -5.46
C SER A 443 11.32 22.03 -4.29
N ASN A 444 11.34 22.58 -3.07
CA ASN A 444 10.81 21.89 -1.90
C ASN A 444 9.31 21.62 -2.04
N ALA A 445 8.54 22.56 -2.61
CA ALA A 445 7.11 22.37 -2.87
C ALA A 445 6.85 21.10 -3.72
N ARG A 446 7.66 20.87 -4.77
CA ARG A 446 7.54 19.68 -5.60
C ARG A 446 8.03 18.43 -4.89
N ARG A 447 9.20 18.49 -4.26
CA ARG A 447 9.84 17.39 -3.51
C ARG A 447 8.93 16.79 -2.43
N PHE A 448 8.22 17.64 -1.70
CA PHE A 448 7.33 17.25 -0.59
C PHE A 448 5.86 17.15 -0.99
N SER A 449 5.57 17.11 -2.30
CA SER A 449 4.22 16.91 -2.81
C SER A 449 3.99 15.54 -3.44
N PHE A 450 2.78 15.01 -3.28
CA PHE A 450 2.32 13.88 -4.08
C PHE A 450 0.79 13.75 -4.08
N ALA A 451 0.28 13.12 -5.13
CA ALA A 451 -1.13 12.89 -5.35
C ALA A 451 -1.51 11.40 -5.36
N CYS A 452 -2.81 11.12 -5.32
CA CYS A 452 -3.34 9.79 -5.66
C CYS A 452 -3.73 9.73 -7.15
N PRO A 453 -3.92 8.53 -7.74
CA PRO A 453 -4.26 8.42 -9.16
C PRO A 453 -5.53 9.20 -9.57
N ALA A 454 -6.59 9.10 -8.75
CA ALA A 454 -7.89 9.71 -9.03
C ALA A 454 -8.42 9.38 -10.45
N LEU A 455 -8.87 10.38 -11.20
CA LEU A 455 -9.31 10.21 -12.58
C LEU A 455 -8.12 9.84 -13.50
N PRO A 456 -8.33 9.06 -14.57
CA PRO A 456 -9.63 8.57 -15.05
C PRO A 456 -10.01 7.19 -14.50
N THR A 457 -9.11 6.44 -13.85
CA THR A 457 -9.35 5.01 -13.56
C THR A 457 -9.94 4.75 -12.18
N CYS A 458 -9.82 5.66 -11.21
CA CYS A 458 -10.39 5.45 -9.88
C CYS A 458 -11.91 5.60 -9.92
N GLY A 459 -12.64 4.50 -9.69
CA GLY A 459 -14.10 4.51 -9.63
C GLY A 459 -14.71 5.34 -8.48
N LEU A 460 -13.89 5.81 -7.52
CA LEU A 460 -14.32 6.63 -6.39
C LEU A 460 -13.93 8.10 -6.50
N ALA A 461 -13.13 8.48 -7.50
CA ALA A 461 -12.69 9.87 -7.65
C ALA A 461 -13.88 10.79 -7.98
N VAL A 462 -13.95 11.94 -7.34
CA VAL A 462 -14.93 12.98 -7.67
C VAL A 462 -14.32 14.10 -8.51
N THR A 463 -13.00 14.26 -8.45
CA THR A 463 -12.20 15.22 -9.21
C THR A 463 -10.81 14.65 -9.52
N GLU A 464 -9.99 15.40 -10.24
CA GLU A 464 -8.58 15.11 -10.52
C GLU A 464 -7.71 15.01 -9.25
N SER A 465 -6.48 14.53 -9.45
CA SER A 465 -5.43 14.55 -8.43
C SER A 465 -4.08 14.46 -9.13
N GLU A 466 -3.59 13.26 -9.45
CA GLU A 466 -2.30 13.05 -10.12
C GLU A 466 -2.12 13.88 -11.41
N ARG A 467 -3.17 14.02 -12.24
CA ARG A 467 -3.09 14.80 -13.48
C ARG A 467 -3.09 16.32 -13.26
N ALA A 468 -3.57 16.79 -12.12
CA ALA A 468 -3.72 18.21 -11.81
C ALA A 468 -2.63 18.74 -10.88
N LEU A 469 -2.02 17.88 -10.05
CA LEU A 469 -1.02 18.32 -9.08
C LEU A 469 0.17 19.06 -9.74
N PRO A 470 0.76 18.61 -10.86
CA PRO A 470 1.94 19.28 -11.42
C PRO A 470 1.70 20.77 -11.71
N SER A 471 0.60 21.11 -12.40
CA SER A 471 0.27 22.52 -12.70
C SER A 471 -0.09 23.32 -11.45
N VAL A 472 -0.71 22.69 -10.45
CA VAL A 472 -0.98 23.34 -9.15
C VAL A 472 0.33 23.65 -8.43
N ILE A 473 1.33 22.77 -8.51
CA ILE A 473 2.65 23.03 -7.93
C ILE A 473 3.39 24.12 -8.70
N ASP A 474 3.27 24.19 -10.03
CA ASP A 474 3.83 25.31 -10.82
C ASP A 474 3.30 26.67 -10.32
N GLU A 475 1.99 26.77 -10.05
CA GLU A 475 1.37 27.97 -9.47
C GLU A 475 1.86 28.26 -8.03
N VAL A 476 1.96 27.23 -7.18
CA VAL A 476 2.46 27.38 -5.81
C VAL A 476 3.93 27.82 -5.79
N GLU A 477 4.77 27.30 -6.68
CA GLU A 477 6.18 27.69 -6.79
C GLU A 477 6.33 29.18 -7.10
N ALA A 478 5.48 29.73 -7.98
CA ALA A 478 5.48 31.16 -8.31
C ALA A 478 5.11 32.01 -7.08
N GLU A 479 4.03 31.66 -6.38
CA GLU A 479 3.58 32.36 -5.17
C GLU A 479 4.62 32.29 -4.04
N LEU A 480 5.22 31.11 -3.81
CA LEU A 480 6.29 30.97 -2.81
C LEU A 480 7.50 31.82 -3.16
N SER A 481 7.87 31.90 -4.44
CA SER A 481 8.98 32.75 -4.88
C SER A 481 8.69 34.24 -4.64
N GLU A 482 7.48 34.72 -4.96
CA GLU A 482 7.08 36.11 -4.73
C GLU A 482 7.08 36.48 -3.24
N LEU A 483 6.73 35.50 -2.38
CA LEU A 483 6.71 35.66 -0.92
C LEU A 483 8.09 35.46 -0.26
N GLY A 484 9.13 35.04 -1.01
CA GLY A 484 10.45 34.72 -0.46
C GLY A 484 10.48 33.43 0.38
N LEU A 485 9.58 32.49 0.09
CA LEU A 485 9.37 31.22 0.81
C LEU A 485 9.76 29.98 -0.03
N ALA A 486 10.52 30.16 -1.12
CA ALA A 486 10.87 29.07 -2.05
C ALA A 486 11.66 27.93 -1.40
N ASP A 487 12.43 28.24 -0.34
CA ASP A 487 13.24 27.27 0.40
C ASP A 487 12.49 26.61 1.57
N GLU A 488 11.24 27.02 1.86
CA GLU A 488 10.46 26.43 2.95
C GLU A 488 10.13 24.96 2.69
N GLN A 489 10.23 24.16 3.74
CA GLN A 489 9.93 22.73 3.70
C GLN A 489 8.55 22.47 4.32
N PHE A 490 7.57 22.16 3.47
CA PHE A 490 6.23 21.77 3.89
C PHE A 490 5.61 20.79 2.90
N THR A 491 4.64 20.01 3.38
CA THR A 491 4.03 18.92 2.63
C THR A 491 2.72 19.34 1.97
N ILE A 492 2.58 19.01 0.67
CA ILE A 492 1.34 19.25 -0.10
C ILE A 492 0.80 17.91 -0.60
N ARG A 493 -0.37 17.50 -0.13
CA ARG A 493 -0.92 16.17 -0.46
C ARG A 493 -2.29 16.29 -1.10
N MET A 494 -2.42 15.79 -2.33
CA MET A 494 -3.67 15.90 -3.11
C MET A 494 -4.38 14.56 -3.25
N THR A 495 -5.70 14.56 -3.08
CA THR A 495 -6.55 13.40 -3.33
C THR A 495 -7.81 13.77 -4.08
N GLY A 496 -8.23 12.94 -5.04
CA GLY A 496 -9.45 13.18 -5.81
C GLY A 496 -10.75 12.81 -5.09
N CYS A 497 -10.70 12.33 -3.85
CA CYS A 497 -11.87 12.04 -3.01
C CYS A 497 -11.49 11.90 -1.52
N PRO A 498 -12.46 11.90 -0.58
CA PRO A 498 -12.21 11.88 0.86
C PRO A 498 -11.61 10.59 1.45
N ASN A 499 -11.34 9.58 0.62
CA ASN A 499 -10.72 8.32 1.07
C ASN A 499 -9.28 8.48 1.58
N GLY A 500 -8.60 9.58 1.24
CA GLY A 500 -7.29 9.92 1.77
C GLY A 500 -6.15 9.01 1.30
N CYS A 501 -6.17 8.54 0.05
CA CYS A 501 -5.14 7.62 -0.49
C CYS A 501 -3.72 8.22 -0.51
N ALA A 502 -3.62 9.55 -0.63
CA ALA A 502 -2.38 10.31 -0.53
C ALA A 502 -2.18 10.95 0.86
N ARG A 503 -2.87 10.45 1.90
CA ARG A 503 -2.70 10.90 3.30
C ARG A 503 -2.82 12.43 3.51
N PRO A 504 -3.84 13.09 2.95
CA PRO A 504 -3.95 14.55 2.93
C PRO A 504 -4.25 15.15 4.32
N TYR A 505 -4.81 14.38 5.25
CA TYR A 505 -5.16 14.84 6.59
C TYR A 505 -3.98 14.85 7.58
N ASN A 506 -2.79 14.48 7.10
CA ASN A 506 -1.53 14.50 7.86
C ASN A 506 -0.46 15.29 7.08
N ALA A 507 -0.88 16.24 6.26
CA ALA A 507 0.00 17.17 5.54
C ALA A 507 -0.18 18.58 6.11
N ASP A 508 0.79 19.45 5.82
CA ASP A 508 0.71 20.88 6.12
C ASP A 508 -0.36 21.55 5.24
N VAL A 509 -0.49 21.11 3.98
CA VAL A 509 -1.55 21.51 3.06
C VAL A 509 -2.20 20.29 2.43
N GLY A 510 -3.43 19.97 2.87
CA GLY A 510 -4.21 18.84 2.36
C GLY A 510 -5.26 19.25 1.33
N LEU A 511 -5.15 18.79 0.08
CA LEU A 511 -6.13 19.05 -0.97
C LEU A 511 -7.06 17.84 -1.16
N VAL A 512 -8.31 17.96 -0.71
CA VAL A 512 -9.27 16.84 -0.71
C VAL A 512 -10.42 17.10 -1.64
N GLY A 513 -10.49 16.33 -2.71
CA GLY A 513 -11.49 16.45 -3.75
C GLY A 513 -12.91 16.31 -3.22
N ARG A 514 -13.78 17.25 -3.62
CA ARG A 514 -15.21 17.26 -3.32
C ARG A 514 -16.03 17.54 -4.58
N SER A 515 -17.23 17.00 -4.62
CA SER A 515 -18.19 17.27 -5.69
C SER A 515 -19.04 18.50 -5.35
N VAL A 516 -19.44 19.24 -6.39
CA VAL A 516 -20.48 20.28 -6.33
C VAL A 516 -21.75 19.64 -6.86
N ASP A 517 -22.82 19.65 -6.07
CA ASP A 517 -24.14 19.13 -6.47
C ASP A 517 -24.15 17.68 -6.97
N GLY A 518 -23.17 16.86 -6.57
CA GLY A 518 -23.05 15.46 -6.98
C GLY A 518 -22.45 15.24 -8.38
N LYS A 519 -22.02 16.28 -9.10
CA LYS A 519 -21.35 16.16 -10.40
C LYS A 519 -19.86 15.84 -10.22
N THR A 520 -19.36 14.87 -10.97
CA THR A 520 -17.94 14.49 -10.99
C THR A 520 -17.19 15.25 -12.08
N GLY A 521 -15.95 15.66 -11.80
CA GLY A 521 -15.04 16.32 -12.77
C GLY A 521 -14.93 17.84 -12.63
N GLU A 522 -15.77 18.49 -11.83
CA GLU A 522 -15.59 19.91 -11.50
C GLU A 522 -14.51 20.03 -10.41
N GLY A 523 -13.37 20.64 -10.77
CA GLY A 523 -12.13 20.73 -9.99
C GLY A 523 -12.22 21.45 -8.64
N ARG A 524 -12.99 20.93 -7.67
CA ARG A 524 -13.09 21.52 -6.33
C ARG A 524 -12.44 20.66 -5.26
N TYR A 525 -11.71 21.33 -4.38
CA TYR A 525 -11.04 20.73 -3.23
C TYR A 525 -11.47 21.44 -1.95
N THR A 526 -11.48 20.70 -0.85
CA THR A 526 -11.39 21.27 0.50
C THR A 526 -9.91 21.32 0.87
N VAL A 527 -9.44 22.46 1.35
CA VAL A 527 -8.11 22.61 1.94
C VAL A 527 -8.21 22.23 3.41
N PHE A 528 -7.34 21.33 3.85
CA PHE A 528 -7.17 20.90 5.25
C PHE A 528 -5.83 21.40 5.77
#